data_AF-A0A4Q4WDL1-F1
#
_entry.id   AF-A0A4Q4WDL1-F1
#
_cell.length_a   1.000
_cell.length_b   1.000
_cell.length_c   1.000
_cell.angle_alpha   90.00
_cell.angle_beta   90.00
_cell.angle_gamma   90.00
#
_symmetry.space_group_name_H-M   'P 1'
#
loop_
_entity.id
_entity.type
_entity.pdbx_description
1 polymer ?
#
loop_
_entity_poly.entity_id
_entity_poly.type
_entity_poly.pdbx_seq_one_letter_code
_entity_poly.pdbx_strand_id
1 'polypeptide(L)'
;MVETDDGWFRATVLDRWPTRSDSRTAVLAGKVYARDEDYTARVTYAAGAFNWRVQSGDQTRVVEYTAGQDSLAAESDAHELTWSKSTPLSAAQIKAWFGKVVAEPAKASSSNYMTVAVVACVLLGLLNLVPFFMAPGSVFGITFFAALLLLVPAWLVAKIGGGE
;
A
#
# COMPACT_ATOMS: atom_id res chain seq x y z
N MET A 1 -13.08 -3.13 -14.67
CA MET A 1 -13.01 -2.59 -13.30
C MET A 1 -12.52 -3.70 -12.42
N VAL A 2 -11.77 -3.37 -11.37
CA VAL A 2 -11.18 -4.34 -10.44
C VAL A 2 -11.52 -3.88 -9.02
N GLU A 3 -11.88 -4.83 -8.17
CA GLU A 3 -12.05 -4.63 -6.73
C GLU A 3 -10.84 -5.21 -6.01
N THR A 4 -10.33 -4.45 -5.04
CA THR A 4 -9.19 -4.81 -4.19
C THR A 4 -9.54 -4.46 -2.74
N ASP A 5 -8.68 -4.85 -1.80
CA ASP A 5 -8.84 -4.46 -0.39
C ASP A 5 -8.78 -2.93 -0.20
N ASP A 6 -8.03 -2.23 -1.07
CA ASP A 6 -7.93 -0.77 -1.11
C ASP A 6 -9.08 -0.09 -1.88
N GLY A 7 -10.07 -0.87 -2.33
CA GLY A 7 -11.28 -0.38 -2.99
C GLY A 7 -11.33 -0.65 -4.49
N TRP A 8 -12.07 0.20 -5.20
CA TRP A 8 -12.41 -0.01 -6.60
C TRP A 8 -11.50 0.76 -7.54
N PHE A 9 -11.06 0.10 -8.60
CA PHE A 9 -10.18 0.67 -9.62
C PHE A 9 -10.76 0.52 -11.03
N ARG A 10 -10.55 1.56 -11.83
CA ARG A 10 -10.76 1.51 -13.28
C ARG A 10 -9.47 1.08 -13.94
N ALA A 11 -9.44 -0.16 -14.41
CA ALA A 11 -8.43 -0.64 -15.34
C ALA A 11 -8.72 -0.11 -16.76
N THR A 12 -7.71 0.48 -17.38
CA THR A 12 -7.72 0.99 -18.76
C THR A 12 -6.52 0.41 -19.49
N VAL A 13 -6.77 -0.36 -20.56
CA VAL A 13 -5.71 -0.89 -21.42
C VAL A 13 -4.98 0.26 -22.11
N LEU A 14 -3.67 0.20 -22.17
CA LEU A 14 -2.84 1.24 -22.77
C LEU A 14 -2.61 0.98 -24.25
N ASP A 15 -2.96 1.95 -25.09
CA ASP A 15 -2.66 1.92 -26.52
C ASP A 15 -1.16 2.09 -26.82
N ARG A 16 -0.42 2.69 -25.88
CA ARG A 16 1.03 2.91 -25.97
C ARG A 16 1.70 2.42 -24.72
N TRP A 17 2.79 1.69 -24.92
CA TRP A 17 3.60 1.17 -23.82
C TRP A 17 4.28 2.30 -23.03
N PRO A 18 4.65 2.04 -21.77
CA PRO A 18 5.54 2.92 -21.02
C PRO A 18 6.80 3.24 -21.83
N THR A 19 7.25 4.50 -21.77
CA THR A 19 8.44 4.95 -22.51
C THR A 19 9.72 4.29 -22.03
N ARG A 20 9.73 3.82 -20.78
CA ARG A 20 10.77 2.99 -20.21
C ARG A 20 10.13 1.96 -19.31
N SER A 21 10.57 0.71 -19.41
CA SER A 21 10.31 -0.32 -18.39
C SER A 21 11.63 -1.06 -18.13
N ASP A 22 12.00 -1.18 -16.87
CA ASP A 22 13.11 -2.00 -16.42
C ASP A 22 12.66 -2.87 -15.24
N SER A 23 13.58 -3.68 -14.71
CA SER A 23 13.28 -4.63 -13.63
C SER A 23 12.72 -3.99 -12.34
N ARG A 24 12.81 -2.65 -12.18
CA ARG A 24 12.42 -1.94 -10.96
C ARG A 24 11.40 -0.82 -11.21
N THR A 25 11.35 -0.26 -12.40
CA THR A 25 10.53 0.93 -12.68
C THR A 25 9.91 0.90 -14.06
N ALA A 26 8.76 1.54 -14.18
CA ALA A 26 8.11 1.85 -15.45
C ALA A 26 7.80 3.36 -15.52
N VAL A 27 7.95 3.97 -16.69
CA VAL A 27 7.68 5.39 -16.90
C VAL A 27 6.56 5.57 -17.91
N LEU A 28 5.43 6.12 -17.48
CA LEU A 28 4.28 6.41 -18.34
C LEU A 28 3.98 7.91 -18.28
N ALA A 29 4.01 8.58 -19.43
CA ALA A 29 3.72 10.01 -19.57
C ALA A 29 4.51 10.90 -18.58
N GLY A 30 5.78 10.55 -18.32
CA GLY A 30 6.66 11.28 -17.40
C GLY A 30 6.49 10.95 -15.91
N LYS A 31 5.49 10.14 -15.54
CA LYS A 31 5.30 9.64 -14.17
C LYS A 31 6.06 8.32 -14.01
N VAL A 32 6.87 8.21 -12.95
CA VAL A 32 7.63 7.01 -12.60
C VAL A 32 6.78 6.14 -11.67
N TYR A 33 6.73 4.85 -11.98
CA TYR A 33 6.07 3.83 -11.18
C TYR A 33 7.13 2.83 -10.71
N ALA A 34 7.14 2.53 -9.42
CA ALA A 34 8.05 1.56 -8.82
C ALA A 34 7.41 0.17 -8.88
N ARG A 35 8.20 -0.87 -9.18
CA ARG A 35 7.72 -2.24 -9.19
C ARG A 35 7.31 -2.64 -7.77
N ASP A 36 6.11 -3.21 -7.67
CA ASP A 36 5.54 -3.67 -6.42
C ASP A 36 5.58 -5.20 -6.38
N GLU A 37 4.79 -5.85 -7.23
CA GLU A 37 4.67 -7.31 -7.27
C GLU A 37 5.03 -7.92 -8.63
N ASP A 38 5.42 -9.21 -8.60
CA ASP A 38 5.69 -10.03 -9.78
C ASP A 38 5.20 -11.45 -9.49
N TYR A 39 4.07 -11.83 -10.11
CA TYR A 39 3.39 -13.08 -9.82
C TYR A 39 2.78 -13.70 -11.08
N THR A 40 2.34 -14.95 -10.97
CA THR A 40 1.59 -15.63 -12.03
C THR A 40 0.13 -15.75 -11.61
N ALA A 41 -0.76 -15.05 -12.30
CA ALA A 41 -2.19 -15.19 -12.15
C ALA A 41 -2.66 -16.49 -12.82
N ARG A 42 -3.66 -17.15 -12.21
CA ARG A 42 -4.33 -18.32 -12.79
C ARG A 42 -5.83 -18.13 -12.79
N VAL A 43 -6.46 -18.38 -13.94
CA VAL A 43 -7.92 -18.41 -14.05
C VAL A 43 -8.44 -19.65 -13.31
N THR A 44 -9.18 -19.45 -12.22
CA THR A 44 -9.84 -20.54 -11.50
C THR A 44 -11.24 -20.82 -12.06
N TYR A 45 -11.97 -19.76 -12.38
CA TYR A 45 -13.33 -19.81 -12.90
C TYR A 45 -13.60 -18.64 -13.84
N ALA A 46 -14.27 -18.90 -14.96
CA ALA A 46 -14.69 -17.89 -15.92
C ALA A 46 -16.22 -17.82 -15.92
N ALA A 47 -16.77 -16.73 -15.40
CA ALA A 47 -18.21 -16.50 -15.32
C ALA A 47 -18.65 -15.50 -16.40
N GLY A 48 -19.50 -15.93 -17.33
CA GLY A 48 -20.08 -15.06 -18.34
C GLY A 48 -19.55 -15.31 -19.76
N ALA A 49 -19.76 -14.34 -20.63
CA ALA A 49 -19.37 -14.41 -22.04
C ALA A 49 -18.20 -13.46 -22.31
N PHE A 50 -17.13 -13.99 -22.89
CA PHE A 50 -15.97 -13.24 -23.31
C PHE A 50 -15.85 -13.34 -24.83
N ASN A 51 -15.46 -12.24 -25.48
CA ASN A 51 -15.27 -12.22 -26.94
C ASN A 51 -14.03 -13.02 -27.39
N TRP A 52 -13.16 -13.37 -26.44
CA TRP A 52 -12.00 -14.23 -26.64
C TRP A 52 -12.13 -15.50 -25.80
N ARG A 53 -11.30 -16.49 -26.11
CA ARG A 53 -11.28 -17.76 -25.40
C ARG A 53 -10.59 -17.57 -24.04
N VAL A 54 -11.31 -17.83 -22.96
CA VAL A 54 -10.77 -17.92 -21.59
C VAL A 54 -11.08 -19.32 -21.05
N GLN A 55 -10.10 -19.98 -20.44
CA GLN A 55 -10.25 -21.31 -19.87
C GLN A 55 -9.76 -21.35 -18.43
N SER A 56 -10.44 -22.15 -17.59
CA SER A 56 -9.92 -22.46 -16.26
C SER A 56 -8.56 -23.15 -16.42
N GLY A 57 -7.58 -22.68 -15.67
CA GLY A 57 -6.19 -23.12 -15.75
C GLY A 57 -5.27 -22.17 -16.50
N ASP A 58 -5.79 -21.24 -17.32
CA ASP A 58 -4.98 -20.25 -18.05
C ASP A 58 -4.08 -19.47 -17.07
N GLN A 59 -2.84 -19.23 -17.49
CA GLN A 59 -1.83 -18.56 -16.68
C GLN A 59 -1.27 -17.34 -17.40
N THR A 60 -1.12 -16.25 -16.67
CA THR A 60 -0.53 -15.00 -17.16
C THR A 60 0.44 -14.49 -16.10
N ARG A 61 1.64 -14.11 -16.50
CA ARG A 61 2.56 -13.42 -15.60
C ARG A 61 2.17 -11.95 -15.52
N VAL A 62 2.01 -11.46 -14.30
CA VAL A 62 1.64 -10.08 -14.01
C VAL A 62 2.77 -9.42 -13.24
N VAL A 63 3.23 -8.27 -13.72
CA VAL A 63 4.16 -7.41 -13.00
C VAL A 63 3.47 -6.08 -12.71
N GLU A 64 3.32 -5.76 -11.43
CA GLU A 64 2.64 -4.56 -10.97
C GLU A 64 3.64 -3.45 -10.63
N TYR A 65 3.25 -2.22 -10.95
CA TYR A 65 4.01 -1.03 -10.62
C TYR A 65 3.08 0.02 -10.00
N THR A 66 3.48 0.64 -8.90
CA THR A 66 2.66 1.61 -8.17
C THR A 66 3.28 3.01 -8.18
N ALA A 67 2.42 4.02 -8.18
CA ALA A 67 2.81 5.42 -8.06
C ALA A 67 1.70 6.24 -7.39
N GLY A 68 1.74 6.29 -6.05
CA GLY A 68 0.67 6.84 -5.24
C GLY A 68 -0.57 5.96 -5.35
N GLN A 69 -1.69 6.54 -5.79
CA GLN A 69 -2.96 5.82 -5.97
C GLN A 69 -3.14 5.20 -7.35
N ASP A 70 -2.26 5.52 -8.32
CA ASP A 70 -2.30 4.90 -9.64
C ASP A 70 -1.38 3.67 -9.67
N SER A 71 -1.75 2.67 -10.45
CA SER A 71 -0.87 1.54 -10.75
C SER A 71 -0.85 1.19 -12.23
N LEU A 72 0.20 0.48 -12.65
CA LEU A 72 0.36 -0.13 -13.95
C LEU A 72 0.50 -1.63 -13.77
N ALA A 73 -0.12 -2.41 -14.65
CA ALA A 73 0.08 -3.85 -14.72
C ALA A 73 0.64 -4.18 -16.11
N ALA A 74 1.74 -4.93 -16.13
CA ALA A 74 2.28 -5.58 -17.31
C ALA A 74 1.88 -7.05 -17.27
N GLU A 75 0.96 -7.44 -18.14
CA GLU A 75 0.46 -8.80 -18.26
C GLU A 75 1.13 -9.45 -19.46
N SER A 76 1.79 -10.58 -19.25
CA SER A 76 2.53 -11.30 -20.28
C SER A 76 2.19 -12.78 -20.30
N ASP A 77 2.02 -13.30 -21.51
CA ASP A 77 1.94 -14.72 -21.79
C ASP A 77 2.98 -15.11 -22.86
N ALA A 78 2.83 -16.29 -23.47
CA ALA A 78 3.75 -16.79 -24.48
C ALA A 78 3.70 -16.02 -25.82
N HIS A 79 2.66 -15.22 -26.06
CA HIS A 79 2.36 -14.60 -27.35
C HIS A 79 2.19 -13.09 -27.28
N GLU A 80 1.79 -12.54 -26.13
CA GLU A 80 1.45 -11.14 -25.96
C GLU A 80 2.02 -10.54 -24.66
N LEU A 81 2.32 -9.24 -24.74
CA LEU A 81 2.55 -8.38 -23.59
C LEU A 81 1.58 -7.19 -23.67
N THR A 82 0.69 -7.09 -22.69
CA THR A 82 -0.30 -6.03 -22.58
C THR A 82 0.02 -5.16 -21.37
N TRP A 83 -0.24 -3.87 -21.49
CA TRP A 83 -0.13 -2.94 -20.38
C TRP A 83 -1.50 -2.35 -20.07
N SER A 84 -1.81 -2.24 -18.79
CA SER A 84 -2.99 -1.52 -18.32
C SER A 84 -2.61 -0.52 -17.23
N LYS A 85 -3.39 0.56 -17.13
CA LYS A 85 -3.34 1.53 -16.05
C LYS A 85 -4.59 1.40 -15.20
N SER A 86 -4.39 1.32 -13.89
CA SER A 86 -5.45 1.35 -12.88
C SER A 86 -5.47 2.71 -12.18
N THR A 87 -6.65 3.30 -12.09
CA THR A 87 -6.91 4.54 -11.35
C THR A 87 -8.05 4.33 -10.37
N PRO A 88 -7.99 4.90 -9.15
CA PRO A 88 -9.01 4.70 -8.13
C PRO A 88 -10.36 5.28 -8.57
N LEU A 89 -11.44 4.64 -8.14
CA LEU A 89 -12.81 5.08 -8.35
C LEU A 89 -13.46 5.43 -7.03
N SER A 90 -14.14 6.58 -6.97
CA SER A 90 -14.89 6.96 -5.79
C SER A 90 -16.17 6.13 -5.63
N ALA A 91 -16.59 5.88 -4.39
CA ALA A 91 -17.85 5.19 -4.11
C ALA A 91 -19.06 5.91 -4.73
N ALA A 92 -19.01 7.24 -4.86
CA ALA A 92 -20.02 8.04 -5.54
C ALA A 92 -20.14 7.69 -7.04
N GLN A 93 -19.03 7.47 -7.74
CA GLN A 93 -19.03 7.05 -9.15
C GLN A 93 -19.59 5.63 -9.30
N ILE A 94 -19.18 4.70 -8.43
CA ILE A 94 -19.71 3.33 -8.43
C ILE A 94 -21.23 3.33 -8.21
N LYS A 95 -21.70 4.14 -7.24
CA LYS A 95 -23.13 4.32 -6.97
C LYS A 95 -23.87 4.91 -8.18
N ALA A 96 -23.28 5.88 -8.87
CA ALA A 96 -23.88 6.46 -10.06
C ALA A 96 -24.04 5.44 -11.20
N TRP A 97 -23.10 4.50 -11.35
CA TRP A 97 -23.16 3.47 -12.40
C TRP A 97 -24.09 2.31 -12.07
N PHE A 98 -24.06 1.81 -10.84
CA PHE A 98 -24.74 0.58 -10.46
C PHE A 98 -25.96 0.79 -9.56
N GLY A 99 -26.21 2.02 -9.09
CA GLY A 99 -27.29 2.34 -8.14
C GLY A 99 -27.09 1.76 -6.74
N LYS A 100 -25.95 1.12 -6.46
CA LYS A 100 -25.64 0.47 -5.18
C LYS A 100 -24.64 1.29 -4.38
N VAL A 101 -24.89 1.40 -3.08
CA VAL A 101 -23.89 1.93 -2.15
C VAL A 101 -22.87 0.84 -1.90
N VAL A 102 -21.61 1.12 -2.22
CA VAL A 102 -20.49 0.24 -1.89
C VAL A 102 -19.76 0.87 -0.71
N ALA A 103 -19.32 0.04 0.23
CA ALA A 103 -18.53 0.50 1.37
C ALA A 103 -17.23 1.11 0.87
N GLU A 104 -16.84 2.25 1.43
CA GLU A 104 -15.49 2.75 1.20
C GLU A 104 -14.50 1.82 1.89
N PRO A 105 -13.37 1.52 1.24
CA PRO A 105 -12.30 0.76 1.86
C PRO A 105 -11.88 1.47 3.15
N ALA A 106 -11.69 0.70 4.22
CA ALA A 106 -11.21 1.26 5.46
C ALA A 106 -9.81 1.83 5.20
N LYS A 107 -9.65 3.15 5.29
CA LYS A 107 -8.32 3.76 5.23
C LYS A 107 -7.47 3.09 6.29
N ALA A 108 -6.38 2.46 5.87
CA ALA A 108 -5.39 1.95 6.81
C ALA A 108 -5.07 3.08 7.78
N SER A 109 -5.35 2.87 9.07
CA SER A 109 -4.97 3.83 10.09
C SER A 109 -3.46 3.88 10.06
N SER A 110 -2.90 4.98 9.55
CA SER A 110 -1.47 5.25 9.68
C SER A 110 -1.21 5.47 11.17
N SER A 111 -0.95 4.39 11.89
CA SER A 111 -0.57 4.45 13.29
C SER A 111 0.70 5.27 13.35
N ASN A 112 0.58 6.50 13.85
CA ASN A 112 1.71 7.39 13.93
C ASN A 112 2.67 6.82 14.99
N TYR A 113 3.81 6.29 14.53
CA TYR A 113 4.85 5.73 15.39
C TYR A 113 5.24 6.68 16.53
N MET A 114 5.19 7.99 16.30
CA MET A 114 5.42 9.01 17.33
C MET A 114 4.36 8.96 18.43
N THR A 115 3.08 8.83 18.07
CA THR A 115 1.98 8.72 19.04
C THR A 115 2.15 7.49 19.93
N VAL A 116 2.51 6.35 19.34
CA VAL A 116 2.76 5.11 20.10
C VAL A 116 3.96 5.29 21.04
N ALA A 117 5.05 5.89 20.56
CA ALA A 117 6.25 6.13 21.36
C ALA A 117 5.99 7.09 22.55
N VAL A 118 5.20 8.14 22.36
CA VAL A 118 4.80 9.07 23.42
C VAL A 118 3.95 8.37 24.48
N VAL A 119 2.95 7.58 24.07
CA VAL A 119 2.11 6.82 25.01
C VAL A 119 2.96 5.83 25.81
N ALA A 120 3.89 5.12 25.16
CA ALA A 120 4.80 4.21 25.84
C ALA A 120 5.70 4.93 26.86
N CYS A 121 6.19 6.14 26.55
CA CYS A 121 6.97 6.96 27.49
C CYS A 121 6.15 7.42 28.70
N VAL A 122 4.88 7.81 28.49
CA VAL A 122 3.98 8.19 29.58
C VAL A 122 3.71 6.99 30.50
N LEU A 123 3.41 5.82 29.94
CA LEU A 123 3.20 4.60 30.71
C LEU A 123 4.46 4.18 31.47
N LEU A 124 5.63 4.27 30.85
CA LEU A 124 6.91 4.02 31.47
C LEU A 124 7.15 4.95 32.68
N GLY A 125 6.85 6.24 32.55
CA GLY A 125 6.94 7.20 33.66
C GLY A 125 5.97 6.89 34.80
N LEU A 126 4.73 6.54 34.48
CA LEU A 126 3.71 6.18 35.47
C LEU A 126 4.06 4.88 36.23
N LEU A 127 4.53 3.85 35.51
CA LEU A 127 4.95 2.58 36.11
C LEU A 127 6.19 2.74 37.01
N ASN A 128 7.10 3.65 36.64
CA ASN A 128 8.30 3.93 37.42
C ASN A 128 8.08 4.97 38.54
N LEU A 129 6.87 5.50 38.72
CA LEU A 129 6.59 6.52 39.73
C LEU A 129 6.80 6.02 41.17
N VAL A 130 6.39 4.78 41.47
CA VAL A 130 6.56 4.19 42.81
C VAL A 130 8.05 3.87 43.10
N PRO A 131 8.79 3.17 42.20
CA PRO A 131 10.23 2.98 42.36
C PRO A 131 11.04 4.28 42.49
N PHE A 132 10.58 5.37 41.88
CA PHE A 132 11.26 6.66 41.90
C PHE A 132 11.45 7.22 43.32
N PHE A 133 10.47 7.02 44.21
CA PHE A 133 10.58 7.46 45.61
C PHE A 133 11.54 6.59 46.44
N MET A 134 11.88 5.38 45.98
CA MET A 134 12.83 4.49 46.64
C MET A 134 14.27 4.69 46.14
N ALA A 135 14.45 4.89 44.84
CA ALA A 135 15.77 4.98 44.21
C ALA A 135 15.78 6.01 43.05
N PRO A 136 15.73 7.32 43.35
CA PRO A 136 15.47 8.36 42.35
C PRO A 136 16.55 8.43 41.27
N GLY A 137 17.83 8.27 41.62
CA GLY A 137 18.94 8.36 40.66
C GLY A 137 18.94 7.23 39.63
N SER A 138 18.78 5.97 40.06
CA SER A 138 18.77 4.82 39.16
C SER A 138 17.49 4.75 38.33
N VAL A 139 16.34 5.03 38.94
CA VAL A 139 15.06 5.01 38.24
C VAL A 139 14.98 6.14 37.22
N PHE A 140 15.49 7.33 37.54
CA PHE A 140 15.62 8.42 36.56
C PHE A 140 16.50 8.01 35.37
N GLY A 141 17.68 7.46 35.63
CA GLY A 141 18.61 7.03 34.56
C GLY A 141 17.99 5.98 33.62
N ILE A 142 17.36 4.95 34.18
CA ILE A 142 16.72 3.88 33.40
C ILE A 142 15.52 4.41 32.61
N THR A 143 14.66 5.20 33.25
CA THR A 143 13.46 5.75 32.62
C THR A 143 13.81 6.73 31.50
N PHE A 144 14.81 7.58 31.73
CA PHE A 144 15.30 8.53 30.72
C PHE A 144 15.91 7.81 29.51
N PHE A 145 16.75 6.79 29.75
CA PHE A 145 17.37 6.03 28.68
C PHE A 145 16.35 5.23 27.86
N ALA A 146 15.37 4.61 28.52
CA ALA A 146 14.30 3.89 27.86
C ALA A 146 13.39 4.83 27.04
N ALA A 147 13.07 6.02 27.55
CA ALA A 147 12.33 7.02 26.79
C ALA A 147 13.08 7.48 25.53
N LEU A 148 14.40 7.64 25.62
CA LEU A 148 15.24 8.00 24.48
C LEU A 148 15.24 6.90 23.40
N LEU A 149 15.34 5.63 23.81
CA LEU A 149 15.24 4.48 22.90
C LEU A 149 13.90 4.39 22.17
N LEU A 150 12.81 4.87 22.77
CA LEU A 150 11.49 4.88 22.14
C LEU A 150 11.30 6.10 21.22
N LEU A 151 11.71 7.29 21.67
CA LEU A 151 11.42 8.54 20.97
C LEU A 151 12.40 8.84 19.82
N VAL A 152 13.68 8.50 19.95
CA VAL A 152 14.68 8.84 18.92
C VAL A 152 14.42 8.12 17.60
N PRO A 153 14.16 6.80 17.55
CA PRO A 153 13.82 6.12 16.30
C PRO A 153 12.49 6.62 15.73
N ALA A 154 11.48 6.85 16.58
CA ALA A 154 10.18 7.37 16.15
C ALA A 154 10.29 8.76 15.53
N TRP A 155 11.12 9.64 16.10
CA TRP A 155 11.42 10.96 15.57
C TRP A 155 12.18 10.88 14.25
N LEU A 156 13.15 9.98 14.14
CA LEU A 156 13.91 9.78 12.91
C LEU A 156 13.01 9.29 11.76
N VAL A 157 12.14 8.31 12.03
CA VAL A 157 11.17 7.79 11.05
C VAL A 157 10.16 8.87 10.66
N ALA A 158 9.65 9.66 11.60
CA ALA A 158 8.75 10.77 11.29
C ALA A 158 9.40 11.85 10.40
N LYS A 159 10.70 12.13 10.61
CA LYS A 159 11.44 13.11 9.80
C LYS A 159 11.78 12.59 8.41
N ILE A 160 12.05 11.29 8.28
CA ILE A 160 12.38 10.66 6.99
C ILE A 160 11.10 10.38 6.17
N GLY A 161 10.02 9.94 6.81
CA GLY A 161 8.74 9.61 6.15
C GLY A 161 7.78 10.79 5.95
N GLY A 162 8.05 11.97 6.54
CA GLY A 162 7.23 13.17 6.35
C GLY A 162 7.63 14.05 5.16
N GLY A 163 8.46 13.52 4.24
CA GLY A 163 9.05 14.23 3.11
C GLY A 163 8.50 13.86 1.73
N GLU A 164 7.33 13.21 1.66
CA GLU A 164 6.62 12.90 0.41
C GLU A 164 5.28 13.65 0.32
#